data_AF-W4V1C6-F1
#
_entry.id   AF-W4V1C6-F1
#
_cell.length_a   1.000
_cell.length_b   1.000
_cell.length_c   1.000
_cell.angle_alpha   90.00
_cell.angle_beta   90.00
_cell.angle_gamma   90.00
#
_symmetry.space_group_name_H-M   'P 1'
#
loop_
_entity.id
_entity.type
_entity.pdbx_description
1 polymer ?
#
loop_
_entity_poly.entity_id
_entity_poly.type
_entity_poly.pdbx_seq_one_letter_code
_entity_poly.pdbx_strand_id
1 'polypeptide(L)'
;MGIMITSVIMIHDIPEGIAMAVPMRAGGLSGSKAFIITVLSGAPMGIGALAGALLGGISPKFIGVCLGFAAGAMLYVVYGELVVESKKLYLGRLSSIGNVLGIICGIIVTLLN
;
A
#
# COMPACT_ATOMS: atom_id res chain seq x y z
N MET A 1 17.04 4.18 10.97
CA MET A 1 16.28 3.23 10.15
C MET A 1 14.78 3.56 10.13
N GLY A 2 14.12 3.73 11.28
CA GLY A 2 12.66 4.01 11.34
C GLY A 2 12.19 5.22 10.52
N ILE A 3 12.85 6.39 10.64
CA ILE A 3 12.44 7.62 9.94
C ILE A 3 12.41 7.45 8.41
N MET A 4 13.37 6.71 7.83
CA MET A 4 13.42 6.46 6.39
C MET A 4 12.23 5.62 5.94
N ILE A 5 11.94 4.53 6.65
CA ILE A 5 10.83 3.62 6.35
C ILE A 5 9.49 4.36 6.49
N THR A 6 9.32 5.15 7.55
CA THR A 6 8.13 5.98 7.75
C THR A 6 7.93 6.97 6.60
N SER A 7 8.97 7.68 6.18
CA SER A 7 8.88 8.61 5.06
C SER A 7 8.50 7.92 3.74
N VAL A 8 9.04 6.72 3.49
CA VAL A 8 8.71 5.92 2.29
C VAL A 8 7.24 5.48 2.30
N ILE A 9 6.75 4.98 3.43
CA ILE A 9 5.34 4.58 3.58
C ILE A 9 4.42 5.79 3.37
N MET A 10 4.74 6.95 3.93
CA MET A 10 3.94 8.17 3.74
C MET A 10 3.83 8.59 2.26
N ILE A 11 4.91 8.44 1.49
CA ILE A 11 4.86 8.76 0.04
C ILE A 11 4.04 7.71 -0.72
N HIS A 12 4.11 6.43 -0.32
CA HIS A 12 3.36 5.34 -0.93
C HIS A 12 1.84 5.43 -0.68
N ASP A 13 1.43 5.90 0.50
CA ASP A 13 0.01 6.00 0.86
C ASP A 13 -0.77 7.01 0.01
N ILE A 14 -0.08 7.97 -0.63
CA ILE A 14 -0.72 8.96 -1.52
C ILE A 14 -1.30 8.26 -2.77
N PRO A 15 -0.52 7.51 -3.58
CA PRO A 15 -1.04 6.66 -4.64
C PRO A 15 -2.14 5.68 -4.18
N GLU A 16 -1.96 5.05 -3.02
CA GLU A 16 -2.92 4.07 -2.49
C GLU A 16 -4.27 4.72 -2.16
N GLY A 17 -4.25 5.90 -1.51
CA GLY A 17 -5.44 6.68 -1.23
C GLY A 17 -6.19 7.09 -2.50
N ILE A 18 -5.48 7.46 -3.56
CA ILE A 18 -6.08 7.75 -4.88
C ILE A 18 -6.72 6.47 -5.45
N ALA A 19 -6.00 5.34 -5.40
CA ALA A 19 -6.48 4.06 -5.90
C ALA A 19 -7.74 3.56 -5.18
N MET A 20 -7.92 3.89 -3.89
CA MET A 20 -9.13 3.60 -3.13
C MET A 20 -10.28 4.60 -3.43
N ALA A 21 -9.99 5.90 -3.47
CA ALA A 21 -11.03 6.93 -3.60
C ALA A 21 -11.69 6.96 -4.99
N VAL A 22 -10.93 6.69 -6.05
CA VAL A 22 -11.38 6.71 -7.45
C VAL A 22 -12.50 5.69 -7.73
N PRO A 23 -12.35 4.38 -7.44
CA PRO A 23 -13.41 3.41 -7.66
C PRO A 23 -14.63 3.65 -6.77
N MET A 24 -14.45 4.16 -5.55
CA MET A 24 -15.58 4.53 -4.68
C MET A 24 -16.42 5.66 -5.29
N ARG A 25 -15.78 6.69 -5.86
CA ARG A 25 -16.47 7.74 -6.62
C ARG A 25 -17.12 7.19 -7.88
N ALA A 26 -16.43 6.33 -8.63
CA ALA A 26 -16.97 5.70 -9.82
C ALA A 26 -18.19 4.81 -9.52
N GLY A 27 -18.23 4.18 -8.34
CA GLY A 27 -19.36 3.43 -7.80
C GLY A 27 -20.52 4.26 -7.27
N GLY A 28 -20.49 5.59 -7.45
CA GLY A 28 -21.60 6.49 -7.10
C GLY A 28 -21.52 7.14 -5.72
N LEU A 29 -20.41 6.98 -4.99
CA LEU A 29 -20.24 7.64 -3.69
C LEU A 29 -19.89 9.13 -3.86
N SER A 30 -20.56 9.99 -3.08
CA SER A 30 -20.25 11.43 -3.07
C SER A 30 -18.81 11.67 -2.64
N GLY A 31 -18.17 12.68 -3.21
CA GLY A 31 -16.75 12.95 -2.99
C GLY A 31 -16.30 13.10 -1.56
N SER A 32 -17.09 13.77 -0.73
CA SER A 32 -16.78 13.94 0.70
C SER A 32 -16.85 12.62 1.46
N LYS A 33 -17.77 11.72 1.09
CA LYS A 33 -17.85 10.38 1.69
C LYS A 33 -16.66 9.51 1.29
N ALA A 34 -16.28 9.52 0.01
CA ALA A 34 -15.09 8.81 -0.46
C ALA A 34 -13.84 9.29 0.30
N PHE A 35 -13.65 10.61 0.41
CA PHE A 35 -12.55 11.18 1.18
C PHE A 35 -12.54 10.74 2.65
N ILE A 36 -13.68 10.85 3.36
CA ILE A 36 -13.75 10.47 4.77
C ILE A 36 -13.43 8.98 4.96
N ILE A 37 -13.94 8.11 4.08
CA ILE A 37 -13.69 6.66 4.19
C ILE A 37 -12.21 6.35 3.89
N THR A 38 -11.60 6.99 2.90
CA THR A 38 -10.16 6.86 2.60
C THR A 38 -9.29 7.38 3.76
N VAL A 39 -9.71 8.42 4.47
CA VAL A 39 -8.98 8.88 5.67
C VAL A 39 -9.16 7.88 6.82
N LEU A 40 -10.37 7.35 7.00
CA LEU A 40 -10.67 6.35 8.03
C LEU A 40 -9.95 5.03 7.79
N SER A 41 -9.67 4.64 6.55
CA SER A 41 -8.87 3.44 6.25
C SER A 41 -7.42 3.55 6.71
N GLY A 42 -6.93 4.75 7.06
CA GLY A 42 -5.64 4.95 7.72
C GLY A 42 -5.64 4.66 9.23
N ALA A 43 -6.82 4.57 9.88
CA ALA A 43 -6.90 4.31 11.32
C ALA A 43 -6.25 2.96 11.74
N PRO A 44 -6.43 1.84 11.01
CA PRO A 44 -5.71 0.59 11.27
C PRO A 44 -4.18 0.75 11.26
N MET A 45 -3.63 1.61 10.40
CA MET A 45 -2.19 1.88 10.36
C MET A 45 -1.73 2.55 11.67
N GLY A 46 -2.48 3.53 12.18
CA GLY A 46 -2.20 4.17 13.47
C GLY A 46 -2.27 3.19 14.65
N ILE A 47 -3.27 2.30 14.65
CA ILE A 47 -3.40 1.23 15.65
C ILE A 47 -2.20 0.27 15.57
N GLY A 48 -1.82 -0.14 14.35
CA GLY A 48 -0.67 -0.99 14.10
C GLY A 48 0.65 -0.35 14.55
N ALA A 49 0.81 0.96 14.34
CA ALA A 49 1.98 1.71 14.81
C ALA A 49 2.07 1.75 16.34
N LEU A 50 0.94 1.96 17.02
CA LEU A 50 0.88 1.92 18.49
C LEU A 50 1.20 0.52 19.03
N ALA A 51 0.60 -0.52 18.43
CA ALA A 51 0.89 -1.91 18.78
C ALA A 51 2.38 -2.23 18.53
N GLY A 52 2.94 -1.77 17.41
CA GLY A 52 4.37 -1.91 17.10
C GLY A 52 5.28 -1.19 18.10
N ALA A 53 4.88 -0.02 18.61
CA ALA A 53 5.64 0.68 19.65
C ALA A 53 5.64 -0.08 20.99
N LEU A 54 4.53 -0.72 21.35
CA LEU A 54 4.42 -1.52 22.58
C LEU A 54 5.12 -2.89 22.45
N LEU A 55 5.05 -3.50 21.27
CA LEU A 55 5.60 -4.84 20.98
C LEU A 55 7.05 -4.79 20.46
N GLY A 56 7.57 -3.62 20.09
CA GLY A 56 8.89 -3.44 19.47
C GLY A 56 10.08 -3.81 20.35
N GLY A 57 9.87 -3.99 21.66
CA GLY A 57 10.86 -4.53 22.60
C GLY A 57 10.90 -6.06 22.68
N ILE A 58 10.01 -6.76 21.98
CA ILE A 58 9.97 -8.24 21.96
C ILE A 58 11.15 -8.78 21.13
N SER A 59 11.46 -10.07 21.32
CA SER A 59 12.45 -10.83 20.55
C SER A 59 12.48 -10.48 19.05
N PRO A 60 13.66 -10.23 18.45
CA PRO A 60 13.82 -9.94 17.02
C PRO A 60 13.17 -10.97 16.09
N LYS A 61 13.06 -12.23 16.52
CA LYS A 61 12.39 -13.29 15.77
C LYS A 61 10.91 -13.01 15.56
N PHE A 62 10.23 -12.49 16.59
CA PHE A 62 8.81 -12.16 16.50
C PHE A 62 8.57 -11.00 15.54
N ILE A 63 9.40 -9.95 15.65
CA ILE A 63 9.35 -8.80 14.74
C ILE A 63 9.58 -9.24 13.28
N GLY A 64 10.55 -10.14 13.05
CA GLY A 64 10.80 -10.71 11.72
C GLY A 64 9.59 -11.45 11.13
N VAL A 65 8.86 -12.22 11.95
CA VAL A 65 7.62 -12.90 11.51
C VAL A 65 6.53 -11.88 11.18
N CYS A 66 6.33 -10.86 12.01
CA CYS A 66 5.36 -9.79 11.75
C CYS A 66 5.69 -9.02 10.46
N LEU A 67 6.95 -8.69 10.22
CA LEU A 67 7.41 -8.04 8.99
C LEU A 67 7.17 -8.92 7.75
N GLY A 68 7.49 -10.22 7.84
CA GLY A 68 7.22 -11.18 6.75
C GLY A 68 5.73 -11.30 6.44
N PHE A 69 4.89 -11.33 7.47
CA PHE A 69 3.43 -11.33 7.31
C PHE A 69 2.93 -10.05 6.64
N ALA A 70 3.41 -8.87 7.08
CA ALA A 70 3.06 -7.59 6.50
C ALA A 70 3.47 -7.49 5.02
N ALA A 71 4.68 -7.94 4.68
CA ALA A 71 5.14 -8.00 3.29
C ALA A 71 4.24 -8.89 2.41
N GLY A 72 3.84 -10.06 2.92
CA GLY A 72 2.91 -10.96 2.22
C GLY A 72 1.53 -10.34 2.01
N ALA A 73 0.99 -9.65 3.02
CA ALA A 73 -0.28 -8.96 2.90
C ALA A 73 -0.25 -7.85 1.83
N MET A 74 0.82 -7.05 1.78
CA MET A 74 0.99 -6.02 0.75
C MET A 74 1.08 -6.62 -0.66
N LEU A 75 1.72 -7.78 -0.83
CA LEU A 75 1.73 -8.49 -2.12
C LEU A 75 0.32 -8.92 -2.55
N TYR A 76 -0.51 -9.41 -1.63
CA TYR A 76 -1.90 -9.76 -1.93
C TYR A 76 -2.69 -8.52 -2.38
N VAL A 77 -2.58 -7.40 -1.67
CA VAL A 77 -3.26 -6.15 -2.03
C VAL A 77 -2.84 -5.66 -3.42
N VAL A 78 -1.54 -5.69 -3.71
CA VAL A 78 -1.02 -5.26 -5.02
C VAL A 78 -1.54 -6.16 -6.15
N TYR A 79 -1.34 -7.48 -6.05
CA TYR A 79 -1.68 -8.40 -7.14
C TYR A 79 -3.18 -8.70 -7.24
N GLY A 80 -3.86 -8.84 -6.10
CA GLY A 80 -5.26 -9.24 -6.02
C GLY A 80 -6.24 -8.07 -6.24
N GLU A 81 -5.88 -6.87 -5.78
CA GLU A 81 -6.77 -5.71 -5.85
C GLU A 81 -6.26 -4.67 -6.84
N LEU A 82 -5.08 -4.07 -6.61
CA LEU A 82 -4.61 -2.92 -7.41
C LEU A 82 -4.41 -3.27 -8.90
N VAL A 83 -3.79 -4.41 -9.20
CA VAL A 83 -3.57 -4.85 -10.59
C VAL A 83 -4.89 -5.23 -11.28
N VAL A 84 -5.82 -5.85 -10.55
CA VAL A 84 -7.13 -6.22 -11.10
C VAL A 84 -7.98 -4.98 -11.37
N GLU A 85 -8.00 -4.04 -10.42
CA GLU A 85 -8.79 -2.82 -10.51
C GLU A 85 -8.26 -1.88 -11.60
N SER A 86 -6.93 -1.72 -11.71
CA SER A 86 -6.33 -0.96 -12.80
C SER A 86 -6.70 -1.52 -14.19
N LYS A 87 -6.82 -2.85 -14.32
CA LYS A 87 -7.25 -3.50 -15.56
C LYS A 87 -8.75 -3.35 -15.82
N LYS A 88 -9.59 -3.28 -14.78
CA LYS A 88 -11.03 -2.99 -14.91
C LYS A 88 -11.27 -1.55 -15.34
N LEU A 89 -10.54 -0.58 -14.77
CA LEU A 89 -10.63 0.83 -15.16
C LEU A 89 -10.14 1.07 -16.59
N TYR A 90 -9.09 0.34 -17.02
CA TYR A 90 -8.54 0.49 -18.35
C TYR A 90 -8.12 -0.87 -18.95
N LEU A 91 -8.88 -1.32 -19.95
CA LEU A 91 -8.64 -2.58 -20.67
C LEU A 91 -7.43 -2.55 -21.63
N GLY A 92 -6.77 -1.40 -21.83
CA GLY A 92 -5.65 -1.27 -22.75
C GLY A 92 -4.30 -1.70 -22.16
N ARG A 93 -3.29 -1.81 -23.02
CA ARG A 93 -1.94 -2.32 -22.66
C ARG A 93 -1.17 -1.40 -21.70
N LEU A 94 -1.56 -0.14 -21.54
CA LEU A 94 -0.86 0.83 -20.68
C LEU A 94 -0.84 0.40 -19.20
N SER A 95 -1.93 -0.18 -18.69
CA SER A 95 -1.96 -0.68 -17.30
C SER A 95 -0.91 -1.78 -17.08
N SER A 96 -0.81 -2.73 -18.03
CA SER A 96 0.21 -3.78 -17.98
C SER A 96 1.63 -3.25 -18.15
N ILE A 97 1.84 -2.26 -19.02
CA ILE A 97 3.15 -1.62 -19.21
C ILE A 97 3.58 -0.89 -17.93
N GLY A 98 2.68 -0.15 -17.29
CA GLY A 98 2.94 0.53 -16.01
C GLY A 98 3.34 -0.44 -14.91
N ASN A 99 2.65 -1.58 -14.79
CA ASN A 99 3.00 -2.62 -13.82
C ASN A 99 4.39 -3.22 -14.08
N VAL A 100 4.70 -3.56 -15.34
CA VAL A 100 6.01 -4.13 -15.72
C VAL A 100 7.14 -3.11 -15.47
N LEU A 101 6.96 -1.85 -15.87
CA LEU A 101 7.93 -0.79 -15.62
C LEU A 101 8.15 -0.57 -14.11
N GLY A 102 7.08 -0.55 -13.32
CA GLY A 102 7.17 -0.41 -11.87
C GLY A 102 7.98 -1.53 -11.22
N ILE A 103 7.73 -2.79 -11.62
CA ILE A 103 8.49 -3.96 -11.13
C ILE A 103 9.97 -3.84 -11.53
N ILE A 104 10.27 -3.50 -12.79
CA ILE A 104 11.65 -3.36 -13.27
C ILE A 104 12.38 -2.25 -12.50
N CYS A 105 11.74 -1.09 -12.31
CA CYS A 105 12.30 0.00 -11.52
C CYS A 105 12.57 -0.44 -10.07
N GLY A 106 11.63 -1.15 -9.43
CA GLY A 106 11.81 -1.67 -8.08
C GLY A 106 12.99 -2.63 -7.95
N ILE A 107 13.15 -3.53 -8.93
CA ILE A 107 14.31 -4.45 -8.99
C ILE A 107 15.62 -3.67 -9.15
N ILE A 108 15.67 -2.69 -10.06
CA ILE A 108 16.87 -1.86 -10.27
C ILE A 108 17.24 -1.12 -8.99
N VAL A 109 16.28 -0.49 -8.32
CA VAL A 109 16.51 0.22 -7.05
C VAL A 109 17.03 -0.73 -5.97
N THR A 110 16.51 -1.96 -5.92
CA THR A 110 16.96 -2.98 -4.96
C THR A 110 18.39 -3.43 -5.25
N LEU A 111 18.80 -3.51 -6.53
CA LEU A 111 20.17 -3.86 -6.91
C LEU A 111 21.19 -2.75 -6.61
N LEU A 112 20.72 -1.50 -6.44
CA LEU A 112 21.56 -0.33 -6.18
C LEU A 112 21.80 -0.06 -4.68
N ASN A 113 21.12 -0.77 -3.77
CA ASN A 113 21.16 -0.56 -2.32
C ASN A 113 21.69 -1.79 -1.58
#